data_AF-A0A2R4C8C2-F1
#
_entry.id   AF-A0A2R4C8C2-F1
#
_cell.length_a   1.000
_cell.length_b   1.000
_cell.length_c   1.000
_cell.angle_alpha   90.00
_cell.angle_beta   90.00
_cell.angle_gamma   90.00
#
_symmetry.space_group_name_H-M   'P 1'
#
loop_
_entity.id
_entity.type
_entity.pdbx_description
1 polymer ?
#
loop_
_entity_poly.entity_id
_entity_poly.type
_entity_poly.pdbx_seq_one_letter_code
_entity_poly.pdbx_strand_id
1 'polypeptide(L)'
;MTAAFEKFMRQNQMTGSEKADGYSRDVFIGLEPEEREKVFDMLVDELPWSAEWLVLVNAEKAVQVMRELEMQWRGSPDQNVDWLQKQLVLRTGDLVFQQHMIEDYFNYSEWLRPGVVDSVGGTPTNALKLDFLSQVILVEVNEDAVVAAIRHLLYSIKFPRATDDEKRRYELLVRQLRCEDLDAKRLALLELQPYIDVAKTSD
;
A
#
# COMPACT_ATOMS: atom_id res chain seq x y z
N MET A 1 -7.36 19.38 -29.08
CA MET A 1 -6.41 19.08 -28.00
C MET A 1 -6.71 20.03 -26.86
N THR A 2 -7.06 19.51 -25.70
CA THR A 2 -7.47 20.30 -24.52
C THR A 2 -6.25 20.74 -23.71
N ALA A 3 -6.44 21.77 -22.88
CA ALA A 3 -5.43 22.20 -21.92
C ALA A 3 -5.10 21.08 -20.90
N ALA A 4 -6.06 20.22 -20.58
CA ALA A 4 -5.86 19.06 -19.72
C ALA A 4 -4.90 18.05 -20.36
N PHE A 5 -5.12 17.72 -21.64
CA PHE A 5 -4.24 16.82 -22.38
C PHE A 5 -2.82 17.39 -22.53
N GLU A 6 -2.69 18.68 -22.85
CA GLU A 6 -1.36 19.33 -22.89
C GLU A 6 -0.64 19.28 -21.54
N LYS A 7 -1.36 19.46 -20.43
CA LYS A 7 -0.80 19.39 -19.09
C LYS A 7 -0.37 17.96 -18.74
N PHE A 8 -1.18 16.96 -19.08
CA PHE A 8 -0.81 15.55 -18.95
C PHE A 8 0.46 15.24 -19.73
N MET A 9 0.55 15.64 -21.01
CA MET A 9 1.73 15.38 -21.84
C MET A 9 2.99 16.01 -21.26
N ARG A 10 2.90 17.23 -20.71
CA ARG A 10 4.02 17.87 -20.02
C ARG A 10 4.50 17.05 -18.82
N GLN A 11 3.58 16.55 -17.98
CA GLN A 11 3.94 15.72 -16.83
C GLN A 11 4.45 14.33 -17.23
N ASN A 12 3.89 13.72 -18.27
CA ASN A 12 4.36 12.44 -18.80
C ASN A 12 5.82 12.53 -19.29
N GLN A 13 6.22 13.67 -19.83
CA GLN A 13 7.59 13.94 -20.31
C GLN A 13 8.56 14.39 -19.20
N MET A 14 8.10 14.57 -17.96
CA MET A 14 8.99 14.89 -16.84
C MET A 14 9.95 13.73 -16.54
N THR A 15 11.11 14.05 -15.98
CA THR A 15 12.15 13.07 -15.64
C THR A 15 12.72 13.33 -14.25
N GLY A 16 13.40 12.34 -13.67
CA GLY A 16 14.03 12.48 -12.36
C GLY A 16 13.02 12.74 -11.25
N SER A 17 13.35 13.65 -10.32
CA SER A 17 12.51 13.97 -9.16
C SER A 17 11.13 14.51 -9.54
N GLU A 18 10.99 15.17 -10.68
CA GLU A 18 9.71 15.74 -11.13
C GLU A 18 8.71 14.64 -11.54
N LYS A 19 9.18 13.50 -12.06
CA LYS A 19 8.33 12.34 -12.39
C LYS A 19 7.96 11.53 -11.14
N ALA A 20 8.80 11.57 -10.10
CA ALA A 20 8.58 10.80 -8.87
C ALA A 20 7.32 11.24 -8.11
N ASP A 21 6.91 12.50 -8.22
CA ASP A 21 5.67 13.02 -7.63
C ASP A 21 4.40 12.52 -8.35
N GLY A 22 4.57 11.94 -9.55
CA GLY A 22 3.48 11.40 -10.35
C GLY A 22 2.59 12.47 -11.00
N TYR A 23 1.37 12.08 -11.37
CA TYR A 23 0.45 12.98 -12.06
C TYR A 23 -0.47 13.73 -11.08
N SER A 24 -0.64 15.03 -11.32
CA SER A 24 -1.61 15.81 -10.56
C SER A 24 -3.03 15.46 -11.01
N ARG A 25 -3.97 15.28 -10.08
CA ARG A 25 -5.34 14.79 -10.40
C ARG A 25 -6.08 15.65 -11.43
N ASP A 26 -5.78 16.93 -11.48
CA ASP A 26 -6.44 17.88 -12.37
C ASP A 26 -6.07 17.69 -13.85
N VAL A 27 -4.99 16.98 -14.19
CA VAL A 27 -4.65 16.67 -15.60
C VAL A 27 -5.65 15.73 -16.26
N PHE A 28 -6.48 15.04 -15.46
CA PHE A 28 -7.53 14.14 -15.95
C PHE A 28 -8.90 14.82 -16.05
N ILE A 29 -9.04 16.05 -15.53
CA ILE A 29 -10.30 16.81 -15.55
C ILE A 29 -10.38 17.60 -16.85
N GLY A 30 -11.47 17.41 -17.62
CA GLY A 30 -11.69 18.13 -18.87
C GLY A 30 -11.01 17.51 -20.09
N LEU A 31 -10.52 16.27 -19.98
CA LEU A 31 -10.12 15.46 -21.14
C LEU A 31 -11.36 15.08 -21.97
N GLU A 32 -11.27 15.28 -23.28
CA GLU A 32 -12.25 14.78 -24.24
C GLU A 32 -12.19 13.25 -24.36
N PRO A 33 -13.26 12.57 -24.82
CA PRO A 33 -13.29 11.10 -24.90
C PRO A 33 -12.10 10.47 -25.63
N GLU A 34 -11.70 11.03 -26.78
CA GLU A 34 -10.54 10.54 -27.55
C GLU A 34 -9.20 10.76 -26.83
N GLU A 35 -9.11 11.81 -26.01
CA GLU A 35 -7.91 12.11 -25.23
C GLU A 35 -7.82 11.20 -24.02
N ARG A 36 -8.95 10.89 -23.37
CA ARG A 36 -8.99 9.91 -22.27
C ARG A 36 -8.50 8.54 -22.72
N GLU A 37 -8.90 8.08 -23.90
CA GLU A 37 -8.44 6.79 -24.40
C GLU A 37 -6.92 6.77 -24.64
N LYS A 38 -6.38 7.83 -25.27
CA LYS A 38 -4.92 7.96 -25.46
C LYS A 38 -4.16 8.02 -24.14
N VAL A 39 -4.64 8.83 -23.20
CA VAL A 39 -4.08 8.94 -21.85
C VAL A 39 -4.14 7.60 -21.13
N PHE A 40 -5.24 6.87 -21.26
CA PHE A 40 -5.39 5.54 -20.67
C PHE A 40 -4.33 4.58 -21.21
N ASP A 41 -4.19 4.48 -22.53
CA ASP A 41 -3.21 3.58 -23.14
C ASP A 41 -1.77 3.95 -22.74
N MET A 42 -1.44 5.24 -22.70
CA MET A 42 -0.13 5.70 -22.21
C MET A 42 0.11 5.34 -20.75
N LEU A 43 -0.92 5.39 -19.90
CA LEU A 43 -0.80 5.00 -18.51
C LEU A 43 -0.67 3.48 -18.37
N VAL A 44 -1.28 2.65 -19.24
CA VAL A 44 -1.12 1.19 -19.20
C VAL A 44 0.35 0.80 -19.37
N ASP A 45 1.09 1.50 -20.23
CA ASP A 45 2.53 1.27 -20.45
C ASP A 45 3.39 1.63 -19.22
N GLU A 46 2.85 2.39 -18.27
CA GLU A 46 3.53 2.81 -17.02
C GLU A 46 3.16 1.93 -15.81
N LEU A 47 2.40 0.84 -16.02
CA LEU A 47 2.09 -0.10 -14.95
C LEU A 47 3.37 -0.78 -14.41
N PRO A 48 3.44 -1.05 -13.08
CA PRO A 48 2.35 -0.94 -12.11
C PRO A 48 2.16 0.46 -11.52
N TRP A 49 3.12 1.38 -11.69
CA TRP A 49 3.17 2.67 -11.00
C TRP A 49 1.95 3.55 -11.27
N SER A 50 1.40 3.45 -12.49
CA SER A 50 0.28 4.26 -12.94
C SER A 50 -1.11 3.81 -12.50
N ALA A 51 -1.21 2.72 -11.73
CA ALA A 51 -2.46 2.08 -11.38
C ALA A 51 -3.50 3.03 -10.75
N GLU A 52 -3.06 3.97 -9.90
CA GLU A 52 -3.98 4.93 -9.30
C GLU A 52 -4.59 5.92 -10.30
N TRP A 53 -3.81 6.34 -11.31
CA TRP A 53 -4.23 7.31 -12.32
C TRP A 53 -5.10 6.69 -13.40
N LEU A 54 -4.85 5.42 -13.77
CA LEU A 54 -5.73 4.68 -14.67
C LEU A 54 -7.18 4.71 -14.19
N VAL A 55 -7.38 4.58 -12.87
CA VAL A 55 -8.72 4.61 -12.29
C VAL A 55 -9.38 5.99 -12.40
N LEU A 56 -8.61 7.08 -12.38
CA LEU A 56 -9.15 8.44 -12.56
C LEU A 56 -9.62 8.67 -14.01
N VAL A 57 -9.03 7.98 -14.97
CA VAL A 57 -9.35 8.09 -16.40
C VAL A 57 -10.54 7.20 -16.76
N ASN A 58 -10.46 5.92 -16.42
CA ASN A 58 -11.52 4.94 -16.64
C ASN A 58 -11.43 3.80 -15.62
N ALA A 59 -12.23 3.89 -14.54
CA ALA A 59 -12.19 2.93 -13.43
C ALA A 59 -12.51 1.49 -13.84
N GLU A 60 -13.49 1.28 -14.72
CA GLU A 60 -13.92 -0.06 -15.12
C GLU A 60 -12.86 -0.76 -15.96
N LYS A 61 -12.36 -0.08 -17.00
CA LYS A 61 -11.28 -0.59 -17.86
C LYS A 61 -9.99 -0.79 -17.04
N ALA A 62 -9.69 0.11 -16.11
CA ALA A 62 -8.53 0.00 -15.23
C ALA A 62 -8.58 -1.28 -14.38
N VAL A 63 -9.74 -1.59 -13.76
CA VAL A 63 -9.89 -2.81 -12.95
C VAL A 63 -9.69 -4.07 -13.80
N GLN A 64 -10.21 -4.11 -15.03
CA GLN A 64 -10.02 -5.24 -15.93
C GLN A 64 -8.53 -5.47 -16.24
N VAL A 65 -7.84 -4.42 -16.71
CA VAL A 65 -6.40 -4.48 -17.04
C VAL A 65 -5.57 -4.87 -15.82
N MET A 66 -5.81 -4.26 -14.67
CA MET A 66 -5.06 -4.56 -13.44
C MET A 66 -5.26 -6.01 -12.98
N ARG A 67 -6.45 -6.59 -13.14
CA ARG A 67 -6.70 -8.01 -12.81
C ARG A 67 -5.95 -8.95 -13.74
N GLU A 68 -5.96 -8.67 -15.04
CA GLU A 68 -5.23 -9.48 -16.02
C GLU A 68 -3.72 -9.46 -15.74
N LEU A 69 -3.19 -8.28 -15.40
CA LEU A 69 -1.77 -8.10 -15.11
C LEU A 69 -1.38 -8.71 -13.76
N GLU A 70 -2.22 -8.57 -12.73
CA GLU A 70 -2.02 -9.22 -11.44
C GLU A 70 -1.91 -10.73 -11.59
N MET A 71 -2.79 -11.37 -12.37
CA MET A 71 -2.72 -12.82 -12.62
C MET A 71 -1.42 -13.25 -13.32
N GLN A 72 -0.86 -12.40 -14.19
CA GLN A 72 0.38 -12.70 -14.91
C GLN A 72 1.61 -12.53 -14.03
N TRP A 73 1.59 -11.52 -13.17
CA TRP A 73 2.77 -11.08 -12.43
C TRP A 73 2.82 -11.65 -11.01
N ARG A 74 1.71 -12.21 -10.50
CA ARG A 74 1.61 -12.73 -9.14
C ARG A 74 2.81 -13.61 -8.74
N GLY A 75 3.32 -13.37 -7.54
CA GLY A 75 4.50 -14.05 -7.00
C GLY A 75 5.84 -13.62 -7.60
N SER A 76 5.86 -12.66 -8.54
CA SER A 76 7.11 -12.15 -9.10
C SER A 76 7.87 -11.31 -8.07
N PRO A 77 9.18 -11.58 -7.87
CA PRO A 77 9.96 -10.99 -6.78
C PRO A 77 10.18 -9.47 -6.91
N ASP A 78 10.16 -8.94 -8.13
CA ASP A 78 10.62 -7.56 -8.44
C ASP A 78 9.58 -6.71 -9.19
N GLN A 79 8.36 -7.22 -9.43
CA GLN A 79 7.39 -6.55 -10.31
C GLN A 79 6.43 -5.59 -9.61
N ASN A 80 6.60 -5.30 -8.31
CA ASN A 80 5.75 -4.37 -7.54
C ASN A 80 4.24 -4.66 -7.71
N VAL A 81 3.87 -5.95 -7.74
CA VAL A 81 2.49 -6.40 -7.96
C VAL A 81 1.58 -5.96 -6.81
N ASP A 82 2.15 -5.78 -5.63
CA ASP A 82 1.48 -5.25 -4.45
C ASP A 82 0.83 -3.87 -4.71
N TRP A 83 1.43 -3.04 -5.58
CA TRP A 83 0.86 -1.74 -5.94
C TRP A 83 -0.46 -1.90 -6.72
N LEU A 84 -0.50 -2.84 -7.68
CA LEU A 84 -1.72 -3.20 -8.42
C LEU A 84 -2.77 -3.77 -7.48
N GLN A 85 -2.36 -4.73 -6.65
CA GLN A 85 -3.24 -5.41 -5.70
C GLN A 85 -3.87 -4.43 -4.71
N LYS A 86 -3.09 -3.48 -4.17
CA LYS A 86 -3.61 -2.41 -3.32
C LYS A 86 -4.69 -1.59 -4.02
N GLN A 87 -4.46 -1.15 -5.26
CA GLN A 87 -5.46 -0.37 -6.00
C GLN A 87 -6.70 -1.21 -6.30
N LEU A 88 -6.55 -2.50 -6.61
CA LEU A 88 -7.66 -3.43 -6.78
C LEU A 88 -8.51 -3.55 -5.50
N VAL A 89 -7.90 -3.71 -4.33
CA VAL A 89 -8.63 -3.71 -3.05
C VAL A 89 -9.38 -2.39 -2.85
N LEU A 90 -8.70 -1.25 -3.03
CA LEU A 90 -9.28 0.08 -2.81
C LEU A 90 -10.42 0.44 -3.76
N ARG A 91 -10.55 -0.26 -4.90
CA ARG A 91 -11.59 0.02 -5.91
C ARG A 91 -12.70 -1.01 -5.93
N THR A 92 -12.38 -2.25 -5.65
CA THR A 92 -13.36 -3.35 -5.72
C THR A 92 -13.86 -3.78 -4.35
N GLY A 93 -13.14 -3.44 -3.28
CA GLY A 93 -13.38 -3.97 -1.94
C GLY A 93 -13.02 -5.46 -1.80
N ASP A 94 -12.50 -6.09 -2.85
CA ASP A 94 -12.19 -7.51 -2.87
C ASP A 94 -10.90 -7.78 -2.09
N LEU A 95 -11.05 -8.36 -0.90
CA LEU A 95 -9.95 -8.65 0.00
C LEU A 95 -9.08 -9.81 -0.47
N VAL A 96 -9.45 -10.52 -1.54
CA VAL A 96 -8.61 -11.57 -2.13
C VAL A 96 -7.24 -11.02 -2.54
N PHE A 97 -7.18 -9.78 -3.05
CA PHE A 97 -5.92 -9.14 -3.45
C PHE A 97 -5.06 -8.74 -2.24
N GLN A 98 -5.69 -8.43 -1.10
CA GLN A 98 -4.94 -8.24 0.15
C GLN A 98 -4.34 -9.55 0.63
N GLN A 99 -5.11 -10.65 0.54
CA GLN A 99 -4.62 -11.98 0.86
C GLN A 99 -3.45 -12.37 -0.05
N HIS A 100 -3.52 -12.11 -1.36
CA HIS A 100 -2.43 -12.39 -2.28
C HIS A 100 -1.14 -11.63 -1.91
N MET A 101 -1.22 -10.32 -1.58
CA MET A 101 -0.07 -9.55 -1.11
C MET A 101 0.63 -10.20 0.09
N ILE A 102 -0.17 -10.72 1.04
CA ILE A 102 0.33 -11.36 2.26
C ILE A 102 0.94 -12.74 1.97
N GLU A 103 0.29 -13.55 1.14
CA GLU A 103 0.77 -14.88 0.73
C GLU A 103 2.10 -14.79 -0.04
N ASP A 104 2.22 -13.79 -0.92
CA ASP A 104 3.38 -13.61 -1.78
C ASP A 104 4.53 -12.84 -1.08
N TYR A 105 4.33 -12.33 0.13
CA TYR A 105 5.27 -11.45 0.84
C TYR A 105 6.72 -11.96 0.85
N PHE A 106 6.92 -13.24 1.18
CA PHE A 106 8.26 -13.84 1.28
C PHE A 106 8.94 -14.05 -0.07
N ASN A 107 8.19 -14.03 -1.18
CA ASN A 107 8.73 -14.14 -2.53
C ASN A 107 9.30 -12.81 -3.01
N TYR A 108 8.88 -11.67 -2.44
CA TYR A 108 9.42 -10.38 -2.82
C TYR A 108 10.89 -10.24 -2.40
N SER A 109 11.66 -9.63 -3.29
CA SER A 109 13.02 -9.18 -3.00
C SER A 109 13.04 -8.28 -1.78
N GLU A 110 14.10 -8.39 -0.97
CA GLU A 110 14.23 -7.70 0.31
C GLU A 110 13.97 -6.19 0.23
N TRP A 111 14.48 -5.55 -0.83
CA TRP A 111 14.32 -4.11 -1.06
C TRP A 111 12.88 -3.67 -1.35
N LEU A 112 11.99 -4.59 -1.75
CA LEU A 112 10.57 -4.31 -1.99
C LEU A 112 9.67 -4.58 -0.79
N ARG A 113 10.10 -5.41 0.16
CA ARG A 113 9.29 -5.79 1.33
C ARG A 113 8.71 -4.60 2.11
N PRO A 114 9.43 -3.48 2.32
CA PRO A 114 8.83 -2.30 2.96
C PRO A 114 7.63 -1.74 2.17
N GLY A 115 7.73 -1.71 0.84
CA GLY A 115 6.65 -1.30 -0.06
C GLY A 115 5.43 -2.21 0.03
N VAL A 116 5.64 -3.53 0.07
CA VAL A 116 4.56 -4.52 0.23
C VAL A 116 3.84 -4.34 1.57
N VAL A 117 4.59 -4.12 2.66
CA VAL A 117 4.00 -3.82 3.98
C VAL A 117 3.18 -2.53 3.93
N ASP A 118 3.65 -1.51 3.21
CA ASP A 118 2.90 -0.27 3.00
C ASP A 118 1.64 -0.45 2.16
N SER A 119 1.68 -1.33 1.16
CA SER A 119 0.54 -1.69 0.33
C SER A 119 -0.53 -2.43 1.14
N VAL A 120 -0.15 -3.46 1.91
CA VAL A 120 -1.05 -4.14 2.85
C VAL A 120 -1.56 -3.16 3.91
N GLY A 121 -0.68 -2.33 4.47
CA GLY A 121 -1.01 -1.30 5.45
C GLY A 121 -2.07 -0.31 4.97
N GLY A 122 -2.06 0.03 3.68
CA GLY A 122 -3.00 0.95 3.04
C GLY A 122 -4.36 0.36 2.66
N THR A 123 -4.60 -0.93 2.92
CA THR A 123 -5.89 -1.60 2.66
C THR A 123 -6.77 -1.68 3.93
N PRO A 124 -8.08 -1.97 3.80
CA PRO A 124 -8.97 -2.09 4.95
C PRO A 124 -8.43 -3.01 6.05
N THR A 125 -8.65 -2.60 7.30
CA THR A 125 -8.24 -3.39 8.47
C THR A 125 -9.13 -4.61 8.60
N ASN A 126 -8.52 -5.77 8.82
CA ASN A 126 -9.18 -7.02 9.17
C ASN A 126 -8.19 -7.92 9.94
N ALA A 127 -8.65 -9.09 10.39
CA ALA A 127 -7.80 -10.00 11.16
C ALA A 127 -6.54 -10.45 10.41
N LEU A 128 -6.65 -10.75 9.12
CA LEU A 128 -5.53 -11.21 8.29
C LEU A 128 -4.41 -10.15 8.22
N LYS A 129 -4.77 -8.89 7.99
CA LYS A 129 -3.83 -7.76 7.99
C LYS A 129 -3.13 -7.62 9.34
N LEU A 130 -3.88 -7.67 10.44
CA LEU A 130 -3.31 -7.48 11.79
C LEU A 130 -2.35 -8.62 12.16
N ASP A 131 -2.69 -9.85 11.80
CA ASP A 131 -1.83 -11.02 12.02
C ASP A 131 -0.57 -10.95 11.16
N PHE A 132 -0.69 -10.57 9.89
CA PHE A 132 0.45 -10.33 9.01
C PHE A 132 1.41 -9.27 9.57
N LEU A 133 0.91 -8.09 9.95
CA LEU A 133 1.75 -7.02 10.49
C LEU A 133 2.46 -7.45 11.78
N SER A 134 1.77 -8.19 12.65
CA SER A 134 2.36 -8.74 13.88
C SER A 134 3.46 -9.77 13.57
N GLN A 135 3.26 -10.61 12.56
CA GLN A 135 4.29 -11.56 12.11
C GLN A 135 5.51 -10.86 11.52
N VAL A 136 5.33 -9.86 10.64
CA VAL A 136 6.43 -9.06 10.08
C VAL A 136 7.27 -8.46 11.21
N ILE A 137 6.64 -7.87 12.23
CA ILE A 137 7.36 -7.32 13.39
C ILE A 137 8.23 -8.37 14.07
N LEU A 138 7.74 -9.61 14.21
CA LEU A 138 8.43 -10.68 14.92
C LEU A 138 9.58 -11.30 14.13
N VAL A 139 9.42 -11.49 12.82
CA VAL A 139 10.31 -12.37 12.04
C VAL A 139 11.06 -11.70 10.91
N GLU A 140 10.65 -10.51 10.46
CA GLU A 140 11.33 -9.82 9.36
C GLU A 140 12.68 -9.25 9.82
N VAL A 141 13.67 -9.38 8.93
CA VAL A 141 15.05 -8.92 9.14
C VAL A 141 15.28 -7.54 8.52
N ASN A 142 14.50 -7.17 7.49
CA ASN A 142 14.53 -5.85 6.90
C ASN A 142 13.93 -4.82 7.87
N GLU A 143 14.78 -3.93 8.40
CA GLU A 143 14.37 -2.93 9.40
C GLU A 143 13.27 -1.98 8.89
N ASP A 144 13.31 -1.58 7.62
CA ASP A 144 12.32 -0.66 7.04
C ASP A 144 10.94 -1.32 6.96
N ALA A 145 10.89 -2.62 6.63
CA ALA A 145 9.66 -3.40 6.64
C ALA A 145 9.09 -3.56 8.06
N VAL A 146 9.95 -3.79 9.06
CA VAL A 146 9.54 -3.81 10.47
C VAL A 146 8.98 -2.46 10.91
N VAL A 147 9.64 -1.35 10.56
CA VAL A 147 9.17 0.01 10.89
C VAL A 147 7.83 0.31 10.23
N ALA A 148 7.67 -0.05 8.94
CA ALA A 148 6.40 0.07 8.23
C ALA A 148 5.30 -0.75 8.93
N ALA A 149 5.60 -1.98 9.34
CA ALA A 149 4.63 -2.86 10.00
C ALA A 149 4.15 -2.31 11.35
N ILE A 150 5.08 -1.79 12.17
CA ILE A 150 4.76 -1.15 13.45
C ILE A 150 3.84 0.05 13.24
N ARG A 151 4.18 0.94 12.28
CA ARG A 151 3.38 2.11 11.96
C ARG A 151 1.96 1.72 11.56
N HIS A 152 1.81 0.75 10.66
CA HIS A 152 0.50 0.31 10.17
C HIS A 152 -0.29 -0.46 11.21
N LEU A 153 0.35 -1.24 12.08
CA LEU A 153 -0.32 -1.94 13.17
C LEU A 153 -0.93 -0.94 14.15
N LEU A 154 -0.12 -0.01 14.66
CA LEU A 154 -0.56 1.02 15.62
C LEU A 154 -1.64 1.94 15.02
N TYR A 155 -1.53 2.26 13.73
CA TYR A 155 -2.56 3.01 13.01
C TYR A 155 -3.87 2.20 12.88
N SER A 156 -3.78 0.93 12.47
CA SER A 156 -4.96 0.07 12.23
C SER A 156 -5.76 -0.19 13.49
N ILE A 157 -5.10 -0.31 14.64
CA ILE A 157 -5.75 -0.48 15.95
C ILE A 157 -6.11 0.85 16.63
N LYS A 158 -5.88 1.99 15.96
CA LYS A 158 -6.13 3.35 16.47
C LYS A 158 -5.50 3.58 17.85
N PHE A 159 -4.23 3.18 18.02
CA PHE A 159 -3.56 3.26 19.30
C PHE A 159 -3.54 4.72 19.83
N PRO A 160 -3.93 4.98 21.10
CA PRO A 160 -4.04 6.34 21.63
C PRO A 160 -2.72 7.13 21.61
N ARG A 161 -2.81 8.43 21.28
CA ARG A 161 -1.64 9.34 21.19
C ARG A 161 -1.99 10.83 21.42
N ALA A 162 -3.10 11.12 22.10
CA ALA A 162 -3.59 12.49 22.28
C ALA A 162 -2.89 13.20 23.44
N THR A 163 -2.65 12.49 24.55
CA THR A 163 -2.00 13.04 25.75
C THR A 163 -0.49 12.82 25.74
N ASP A 164 0.24 13.54 26.59
CA ASP A 164 1.70 13.36 26.69
C ASP A 164 2.08 12.00 27.27
N ASP A 165 1.28 11.45 28.18
CA ASP A 165 1.48 10.09 28.70
C ASP A 165 1.25 9.04 27.61
N GLU A 166 0.21 9.22 26.79
CA GLU A 166 -0.06 8.35 25.63
C GLU A 166 1.06 8.43 24.58
N LYS A 167 1.61 9.63 24.31
CA LYS A 167 2.77 9.78 23.41
C LYS A 167 4.00 9.06 23.95
N ARG A 168 4.30 9.18 25.24
CA ARG A 168 5.43 8.47 25.86
C ARG A 168 5.24 6.95 25.78
N ARG A 169 4.03 6.47 26.02
CA ARG A 169 3.69 5.04 25.89
C ARG A 169 3.85 4.57 24.44
N TYR A 170 3.36 5.34 23.48
CA TYR A 170 3.53 5.07 22.05
C TYR A 170 5.02 4.97 21.68
N GLU A 171 5.84 5.92 22.12
CA GLU A 171 7.28 5.92 21.85
C GLU A 171 8.01 4.73 22.48
N LEU A 172 7.63 4.36 23.71
CA LEU A 172 8.16 3.17 24.39
C LEU A 172 7.80 1.89 23.63
N LEU A 173 6.54 1.74 23.22
CA LEU A 173 6.08 0.59 22.43
C LEU A 173 6.81 0.49 21.10
N VAL A 174 6.92 1.59 20.35
CA VAL A 174 7.68 1.62 19.09
C VAL A 174 9.13 1.19 19.33
N ARG A 175 9.77 1.65 20.41
CA ARG A 175 11.13 1.24 20.74
C ARG A 175 11.23 -0.26 21.05
N GLN A 176 10.30 -0.82 21.80
CA GLN A 176 10.28 -2.25 22.13
C GLN A 176 10.02 -3.11 20.91
N LEU A 177 9.07 -2.73 20.05
CA LEU A 177 8.74 -3.48 18.83
C LEU A 177 9.87 -3.46 17.79
N ARG A 178 10.71 -2.42 17.80
CA ARG A 178 11.89 -2.30 16.92
C ARG A 178 13.13 -3.02 17.43
N CYS A 179 13.20 -3.39 18.71
CA CYS A 179 14.43 -3.96 19.25
C CYS A 179 14.65 -5.40 18.76
N GLU A 180 15.89 -5.88 18.76
CA GLU A 180 16.23 -7.24 18.30
C GLU A 180 15.76 -8.35 19.26
N ASP A 181 15.41 -7.98 20.50
CA ASP A 181 14.95 -8.92 21.52
C ASP A 181 13.52 -9.40 21.22
N LEU A 182 13.40 -10.66 20.81
CA LEU A 182 12.14 -11.29 20.46
C LEU A 182 11.16 -11.37 21.64
N ASP A 183 11.65 -11.53 22.87
CA ASP A 183 10.78 -11.60 24.04
C ASP A 183 10.24 -10.21 24.39
N ALA A 184 11.08 -9.17 24.23
CA ALA A 184 10.61 -7.78 24.34
C ALA A 184 9.57 -7.43 23.26
N LYS A 185 9.76 -7.85 22.00
CA LYS A 185 8.76 -7.69 20.93
C LYS A 185 7.45 -8.39 21.27
N ARG A 186 7.51 -9.65 21.75
CA ARG A 186 6.32 -10.43 22.14
C ARG A 186 5.56 -9.78 23.29
N LEU A 187 6.26 -9.30 24.31
CA LEU A 187 5.64 -8.58 25.43
C LEU A 187 4.95 -7.29 24.97
N ALA A 188 5.58 -6.52 24.07
CA ALA A 188 4.97 -5.33 23.50
C ALA A 188 3.73 -5.67 22.65
N LEU A 189 3.76 -6.75 21.85
CA LEU A 189 2.59 -7.22 21.10
C LEU A 189 1.46 -7.70 22.01
N LEU A 190 1.77 -8.38 23.11
CA LEU A 190 0.77 -8.78 24.11
C LEU A 190 0.09 -7.56 24.74
N GLU A 191 0.82 -6.46 24.96
CA GLU A 191 0.24 -5.20 25.42
C GLU A 191 -0.75 -4.60 24.41
N LEU A 192 -0.50 -4.81 23.11
CA LEU A 192 -1.39 -4.37 22.03
C LEU A 192 -2.60 -5.28 21.82
N GLN A 193 -2.61 -6.51 22.37
CA GLN A 193 -3.63 -7.52 22.11
C GLN A 193 -5.07 -7.02 22.35
N PRO A 194 -5.39 -6.29 23.44
CA PRO A 194 -6.75 -5.78 23.64
C PRO A 194 -7.23 -4.86 22.52
N TYR A 195 -6.32 -4.07 21.92
CA TYR A 195 -6.64 -3.19 20.80
C TYR A 195 -6.79 -3.97 19.48
N ILE A 196 -5.95 -5.00 19.31
CA ILE A 196 -6.03 -5.92 18.16
C ILE A 196 -7.37 -6.66 18.17
N ASP A 197 -7.79 -7.20 19.32
CA ASP A 197 -9.05 -7.95 19.45
C ASP A 197 -10.28 -7.07 19.13
N VAL A 198 -10.28 -5.82 19.60
CA VAL A 198 -11.32 -4.84 19.25
C VAL A 198 -11.32 -4.57 17.74
N ALA A 199 -10.14 -4.35 17.14
CA ALA A 199 -10.03 -4.08 15.71
C ALA A 199 -10.48 -5.26 14.84
N LYS A 200 -10.27 -6.51 15.28
CA LYS A 200 -10.73 -7.73 14.57
C LYS A 200 -12.24 -7.92 14.55
N THR A 201 -12.96 -7.31 15.48
CA THR A 201 -14.41 -7.48 15.66
C THR A 201 -15.22 -6.30 15.14
N SER A 202 -14.56 -5.29 14.57
CA SER A 202 -15.18 -4.05 14.11
C SER A 202 -15.64 -4.08 12.64
N ASP A 203 -15.69 -5.26 12.02
CA ASP A 203 -16.13 -5.50 10.63
C ASP A 203 -17.63 -5.82 10.54
#